data_AF-A7FAF0-F1
#
_entry.id   AF-A7FAF0-F1
#
_cell.length_a   1.000
_cell.length_b   1.000
_cell.length_c   1.000
_cell.angle_alpha   90.00
_cell.angle_beta   90.00
_cell.angle_gamma   90.00
#
_symmetry.space_group_name_H-M   'P 1'
#
loop_
_entity.id
_entity.type
_entity.pdbx_description
1 polymer ?
#
loop_
_entity_poly.entity_id
_entity_poly.type
_entity_poly.pdbx_seq_one_letter_code
_entity_poly.pdbx_strand_id
1 'polypeptide(L)' 'MTNPNVKRLLIDNAYEEIKNICINLQKDTGASNLEIKSLLNLIMNGWEEKKEQKNGFGFR' A
#
# COMPACT_ATOMS: atom_id res chain seq x y z
N MET A 1 -7.03 22.77 8.51
CA MET A 1 -7.82 21.73 7.82
C MET A 1 -7.23 21.55 6.42
N THR A 2 -6.71 20.37 6.08
CA THR A 2 -6.10 20.12 4.75
C THR A 2 -7.20 20.12 3.67
N ASN A 3 -6.98 20.86 2.59
CA ASN A 3 -7.92 20.96 1.47
C ASN A 3 -8.27 19.55 0.92
N PRO A 4 -9.56 19.16 0.87
CA PRO A 4 -9.99 17.86 0.33
C PRO A 4 -9.43 17.55 -1.06
N ASN A 5 -9.24 18.57 -1.91
CA ASN A 5 -8.67 18.41 -3.24
C ASN A 5 -7.19 17.98 -3.20
N VAL A 6 -6.44 18.43 -2.19
CA VAL A 6 -5.04 18.03 -1.98
C VAL A 6 -4.97 16.58 -1.51
N LYS A 7 -5.86 16.16 -0.60
CA LYS A 7 -5.92 14.75 -0.16
C LYS A 7 -6.23 13.81 -1.33
N ARG A 8 -7.18 14.19 -2.20
CA ARG A 8 -7.52 13.41 -3.39
C ARG A 8 -6.34 13.31 -4.36
N LEU A 9 -5.68 14.43 -4.66
CA LEU A 9 -4.51 14.45 -5.54
C LEU A 9 -3.38 13.53 -5.02
N LEU A 10 -3.12 13.54 -3.71
CA LEU A 10 -2.10 12.67 -3.12
C LEU A 10 -2.45 11.18 -3.27
N ILE A 11 -3.73 10.82 -3.13
CA ILE A 11 -4.20 9.45 -3.32
C ILE A 11 -4.07 9.03 -4.80
N ASP A 12 -4.47 9.90 -5.73
CA ASP A 12 -4.41 9.63 -7.16
C ASP A 12 -2.95 9.44 -7.63
N ASN A 13 -2.02 10.27 -7.15
CA ASN A 13 -0.60 10.13 -7.45
C ASN A 13 -0.02 8.83 -6.88
N ALA A 14 -0.31 8.51 -5.61
CA ALA A 14 0.15 7.27 -5.00
C ALA A 14 -0.40 6.03 -5.73
N TYR A 15 -1.64 6.09 -6.20
CA TYR A 15 -2.24 5.02 -6.99
C TYR A 15 -1.48 4.77 -8.29
N GLU A 16 -1.17 5.81 -9.07
CA GLU A 16 -0.41 5.65 -10.32
C GLU A 16 1.03 5.19 -10.08
N GLU A 17 1.69 5.63 -9.00
CA GLU A 17 3.01 5.14 -8.63
C GLU A 17 3.00 3.63 -8.29
N ILE A 18 2.07 3.20 -7.43
CA ILE A 18 1.94 1.78 -7.05
C ILE A 18 1.64 0.92 -8.27
N LYS A 19 0.76 1.39 -9.16
CA LYS A 19 0.41 0.70 -10.41
C LYS A 19 1.63 0.55 -11.33
N ASN A 20 2.44 1.58 -11.50
CA ASN A 20 3.66 1.51 -12.30
C ASN A 20 4.68 0.53 -11.71
N ILE A 21 4.86 0.54 -10.38
CA ILE A 21 5.70 -0.44 -9.68
C ILE A 21 5.21 -1.86 -9.96
N CYS A 22 3.90 -2.11 -9.84
CA CYS A 22 3.31 -3.42 -10.10
C CYS A 22 3.57 -3.86 -11.55
N ILE A 23 3.34 -2.99 -12.53
CA ILE A 23 3.58 -3.29 -13.95
C ILE A 23 5.04 -3.66 -14.21
N ASN A 24 5.98 -2.89 -13.64
CA ASN A 24 7.41 -3.16 -13.80
C ASN A 24 7.79 -4.50 -13.14
N LEU A 25 7.31 -4.75 -11.92
CA LEU A 25 7.53 -6.02 -11.23
C LEU A 25 7.03 -7.21 -12.07
N GLN A 26 5.84 -7.11 -12.67
CA GLN A 26 5.31 -8.17 -13.54
C GLN A 26 6.16 -8.39 -14.79
N LYS A 27 6.65 -7.31 -15.41
CA LYS A 27 7.53 -7.41 -16.57
C LYS A 27 8.86 -8.08 -16.23
N ASP A 28 9.44 -7.72 -15.08
CA ASP A 28 10.76 -8.20 -14.67
C ASP A 28 10.74 -9.64 -14.15
N THR A 29 9.63 -10.07 -13.55
CA THR A 29 9.51 -11.38 -12.87
C THR A 29 8.62 -12.38 -13.60
N GLY A 30 7.79 -11.93 -14.55
CA GLY A 30 6.73 -12.73 -15.13
C GLY A 30 5.53 -12.99 -14.21
N ALA A 31 5.46 -12.29 -13.06
CA ALA A 31 4.39 -12.48 -12.08
C ALA A 31 3.00 -12.19 -12.68
N SER A 32 2.06 -13.08 -12.38
CA SER A 32 0.65 -12.93 -12.72
C SER A 32 -0.01 -11.81 -11.93
N ASN A 33 -1.14 -11.32 -12.44
CA ASN A 33 -1.98 -10.35 -11.71
C ASN A 33 -2.42 -10.85 -10.33
N LEU A 34 -2.57 -12.18 -10.17
CA LEU A 34 -2.96 -12.79 -8.89
C LEU A 34 -1.83 -12.71 -7.86
N GLU A 35 -0.59 -12.97 -8.27
CA GLU A 35 0.59 -12.87 -7.40
C GLU A 35 0.82 -11.43 -6.95
N ILE A 36 0.68 -10.46 -7.86
CA ILE A 36 0.75 -9.03 -7.50
C ILE A 36 -0.35 -8.64 -6.50
N LYS A 37 -1.59 -9.08 -6.73
CA LYS A 37 -2.69 -8.83 -5.77
C LYS A 37 -2.42 -9.46 -4.41
N SER A 38 -1.89 -10.69 -4.39
CA SER A 38 -1.52 -11.36 -3.14
C SER A 38 -0.43 -10.59 -2.39
N LEU A 39 0.59 -10.10 -3.09
CA LEU A 39 1.65 -9.28 -2.52
C LEU A 39 1.13 -7.96 -1.94
N LEU A 40 0.25 -7.26 -2.68
CA LEU A 40 -0.36 -6.01 -2.18
C LEU A 40 -1.19 -6.27 -0.92
N ASN A 41 -1.93 -7.37 -0.85
CA ASN A 41 -2.65 -7.77 0.36
C ASN A 41 -1.71 -8.03 1.54
N LEU A 42 -0.59 -8.74 1.32
CA LEU A 42 0.42 -8.96 2.37
C LEU A 42 1.01 -7.65 2.90
N ILE A 43 1.28 -6.69 2.02
CA ILE A 43 1.78 -5.36 2.40
C ILE A 43 0.73 -4.61 3.24
N MET A 44 -0.54 -4.63 2.83
CA MET A 44 -1.64 -4.00 3.57
C MET A 44 -1.81 -4.61 4.96
N ASN A 45 -1.82 -5.95 5.07
CA ASN A 45 -1.90 -6.65 6.35
C ASN A 45 -0.71 -6.28 7.26
N GLY A 46 0.50 -6.23 6.71
CA GLY A 46 1.69 -5.80 7.46
C GLY A 46 1.63 -4.34 7.94
N TRP A 47 0.86 -3.46 7.27
CA TRP A 47 0.60 -2.10 7.75
C TRP A 47 -0.41 -2.09 8.90
N GLU A 48 -1.44 -2.94 8.86
CA GLU A 48 -2.42 -3.10 9.93
C GLU A 48 -1.77 -3.65 11.20
N GLU A 49 -0.97 -4.71 11.10
CA GLU A 49 -0.26 -5.30 12.24
C GLU A 49 0.68 -4.29 12.93
N LYS A 50 1.41 -3.47 12.14
CA LYS A 50 2.25 -2.39 12.67
C LYS A 50 1.45 -1.29 13.35
N LYS A 51 0.20 -1.07 12.94
CA LYS A 51 -0.71 -0.11 13.57
C LYS A 51 -1.23 -0.65 14.91
N GLU A 52 -1.53 -1.95 14.99
CA GLU A 52 -1.94 -2.62 16.23
C GLU A 52 -0.79 -2.66 17.25
N GLN A 53 0.43 -2.95 16.82
CA GLN A 53 1.61 -2.89 17.71
C GLN A 53 1.86 -1.49 18.29
N LYS A 54 1.58 -0.42 17.53
CA LYS A 54 1.68 0.97 18.03
C LYS A 54 0.60 1.33 19.05
N ASN A 55 -0.54 0.63 19.04
CA ASN A 55 -1.65 0.86 19.97
C ASN A 55 -1.64 -0.11 21.16
N GLY A 56 -0.76 -1.12 21.16
CA GLY A 56 -0.66 -2.17 22.19
C GLY A 56 0.30 -1.89 23.35
N PHE A 57 1.09 -0.81 23.31
CA PHE A 57 1.98 -0.44 24.42
C PHE A 57 1.32 0.58 25.36
N GLY A 58 0.35 0.09 26.12
CA GLY A 58 -0.28 0.76 27.25
C GLY A 58 -0.31 -0.15 28.49
N PHE A 59 0.82 -0.79 28.80
CA PHE A 59 1.04 -1.43 30.11
C PHE A 59 2.47 -1.19 30.55
N ARG A 60 2.67 -0.10 31.29
CA ARG A 60 3.41 0.00 32.56
C ARG A 60 3.13 1.35 33.19
#